data_AF-A0AAD1QXT5-F1
#
_entry.id   AF-A0AAD1QXT5-F1
#
_cell.length_a   1.000
_cell.length_b   1.000
_cell.length_c   1.000
_cell.angle_alpha   90.00
_cell.angle_beta   90.00
_cell.angle_gamma   90.00
#
_symmetry.space_group_name_H-M   'P 1'
#
loop_
_entity.id
_entity.type
_entity.pdbx_description
1 polymer ?
#
loop_
_entity_poly.entity_id
_entity_poly.type
_entity_poly.pdbx_seq_one_letter_code
_entity_poly.pdbx_strand_id
1 'polypeptide(L)'
;MPSKKCDVTNARISGSKGRVVHAPSHEARPPSSPHLWLSIFGTHCLPYGLNSMHLPGHTMIGLLPLLSAILLIRSSQAQVSVYVNGDVFGLINTDVTLRCRTETKEHVTQLTWQKKKTPNNEDFLTYSKGEKPYSPDWNKRERNQTTYYGDNGEISDGTIHQFQSLIVSDTDIHQPKLYMCETRNIIGSKSGIVYLYKTDSACRLPLVFLVIFVILVIVLSVGLIYLIRERRNNRQLKYHEADDREIEFTQPGDSHDGKDRGWQEAAEGQL
;
A
#
# COMPACT_ATOMS: atom_id res chain seq x y z
N MET A 1 32.76 14.08 0.99
CA MET A 1 31.85 12.93 1.17
C MET A 1 31.99 12.01 -0.04
N PRO A 2 32.52 10.79 0.09
CA PRO A 2 32.78 9.96 -1.09
C PRO A 2 31.50 9.21 -1.50
N SER A 3 31.12 9.40 -2.76
CA SER A 3 30.08 8.66 -3.47
C SER A 3 30.51 7.19 -3.60
N LYS A 4 29.74 6.28 -3.01
CA LYS A 4 29.95 4.83 -3.18
C LYS A 4 29.38 4.43 -4.55
N LYS A 5 30.28 4.14 -5.50
CA LYS A 5 29.95 3.46 -6.76
C LYS A 5 29.47 2.04 -6.46
N CYS A 6 28.37 1.64 -7.08
CA CYS A 6 27.94 0.25 -7.14
C CYS A 6 28.82 -0.47 -8.17
N ASP A 7 29.92 -1.07 -7.72
CA ASP A 7 30.68 -2.01 -8.55
C ASP A 7 29.96 -3.36 -8.56
N VAL A 8 29.48 -3.73 -9.75
CA VAL A 8 29.04 -5.09 -10.09
C VAL A 8 30.29 -5.96 -10.21
N THR A 9 30.69 -6.59 -9.11
CA THR A 9 31.84 -7.50 -9.10
C THR A 9 31.38 -8.94 -9.00
N ASN A 10 31.75 -9.71 -10.03
CA ASN A 10 31.63 -11.16 -10.14
C ASN A 10 32.01 -11.89 -8.85
N ALA A 11 31.09 -12.70 -8.34
CA ALA A 11 31.35 -13.62 -7.24
C ALA A 11 32.34 -14.70 -7.67
N ARG A 12 33.59 -14.57 -7.24
CA ARG A 12 34.62 -15.61 -7.33
C ARG A 12 34.41 -16.58 -6.18
N ILE A 13 33.93 -17.78 -6.52
CA ILE A 13 33.79 -18.91 -5.59
C ILE A 13 35.18 -19.33 -5.11
N SER A 14 35.48 -19.09 -3.85
CA SER A 14 36.65 -19.65 -3.17
C SER A 14 36.24 -20.93 -2.47
N GLY A 15 36.77 -22.06 -2.95
CA GLY A 15 36.52 -23.38 -2.39
C GLY A 15 37.30 -23.60 -1.10
N SER A 16 36.59 -23.77 0.00
CA SER A 16 37.13 -24.39 1.22
C SER A 16 36.73 -25.86 1.27
N LYS A 17 37.73 -26.75 1.20
CA LYS A 17 37.59 -28.19 1.44
C LYS A 17 37.03 -28.42 2.86
N GLY A 18 35.78 -28.84 2.93
CA GLY A 18 35.11 -29.30 4.15
C GLY A 18 34.69 -30.76 3.99
N ARG A 19 35.06 -31.58 4.96
CA ARG A 19 34.89 -33.02 5.09
C ARG A 19 33.42 -33.46 4.83
N VAL A 20 33.26 -34.39 3.89
CA VAL A 20 32.00 -35.06 3.54
C VAL A 20 31.58 -35.99 4.67
N VAL A 21 30.43 -35.73 5.28
CA VAL A 21 29.69 -36.70 6.10
C VAL A 21 28.43 -37.03 5.31
N HIS A 22 28.34 -38.26 4.82
CA HIS A 22 27.17 -38.78 4.14
C HIS A 22 26.02 -38.97 5.13
N ALA A 23 24.87 -38.37 4.84
CA ALA A 23 23.58 -38.71 5.43
C ALA A 23 22.57 -39.00 4.28
N PRO A 24 21.58 -39.89 4.48
CA PRO A 24 20.83 -40.49 3.39
C PRO A 24 19.80 -39.54 2.77
N SER A 25 19.81 -39.54 1.45
CA SER A 25 18.84 -38.90 0.55
C SER A 25 17.49 -39.62 0.63
N HIS A 26 16.48 -38.97 1.21
CA HIS A 26 15.09 -39.30 0.94
C HIS A 26 14.53 -38.32 -0.10
N GLU A 27 14.30 -38.88 -1.26
CA GLU A 27 13.80 -38.28 -2.49
C GLU A 27 12.31 -37.94 -2.34
N ALA A 28 11.99 -36.64 -2.23
CA ALA A 28 10.62 -36.14 -2.29
C ALA A 28 10.39 -35.44 -3.63
N ARG A 29 9.67 -36.11 -4.52
CA ARG A 29 9.17 -35.55 -5.79
C ARG A 29 8.23 -34.37 -5.52
N PRO A 30 8.27 -33.30 -6.33
CA PRO A 30 7.27 -32.24 -6.29
C PRO A 30 5.96 -32.71 -6.96
N PRO A 31 4.78 -32.50 -6.36
CA PRO A 31 3.54 -32.65 -7.10
C PRO A 31 3.35 -31.43 -8.02
N SER A 32 3.26 -31.77 -9.29
CA SER A 32 2.65 -31.05 -10.41
C SER A 32 1.55 -30.05 -10.02
N SER A 33 1.69 -28.83 -10.52
CA SER A 33 0.59 -27.92 -10.79
C SER A 33 -0.52 -28.61 -11.58
N PRO A 34 -1.79 -28.30 -11.29
CA PRO A 34 -2.67 -27.98 -12.42
C PRO A 34 -3.67 -26.83 -12.16
N HIS A 35 -3.86 -26.04 -13.22
CA HIS A 35 -5.13 -25.55 -13.74
C HIS A 35 -6.00 -24.58 -12.90
N LEU A 36 -5.94 -23.31 -13.35
CA LEU A 36 -7.08 -22.42 -13.62
C LEU A 36 -8.43 -23.17 -13.72
N TRP A 37 -9.32 -22.85 -12.78
CA TRP A 37 -10.77 -23.03 -12.96
C TRP A 37 -11.48 -21.70 -12.73
N LEU A 38 -11.81 -21.06 -13.85
CA LEU A 38 -12.95 -20.16 -13.96
C LEU A 38 -14.21 -21.02 -14.01
N SER A 39 -15.03 -20.98 -12.96
CA SER A 39 -16.40 -21.51 -12.92
C SER A 39 -17.24 -20.50 -12.14
N ILE A 40 -17.95 -19.61 -12.82
CA ILE A 40 -19.34 -19.77 -13.27
C ILE A 40 -20.32 -19.81 -12.08
N PHE A 41 -21.16 -18.78 -12.05
CA PHE A 41 -22.36 -18.64 -11.22
C PHE A 41 -23.19 -19.93 -11.22
N GLY A 42 -23.26 -20.57 -10.05
CA GLY A 42 -24.18 -21.66 -9.76
C GLY A 42 -25.16 -21.22 -8.68
N THR A 43 -26.20 -20.46 -9.06
CA THR A 43 -27.43 -20.31 -8.28
C THR A 43 -28.13 -21.67 -8.21
N HIS A 44 -27.83 -22.44 -7.16
CA HIS A 44 -28.61 -23.62 -6.80
C HIS A 44 -29.77 -23.20 -5.92
N CYS A 45 -30.97 -23.31 -6.50
CA CYS A 45 -32.24 -23.34 -5.80
C CYS A 45 -32.23 -24.45 -4.75
N LEU A 46 -32.43 -24.10 -3.47
CA LEU A 46 -32.82 -25.05 -2.45
C LEU A 46 -34.34 -25.28 -2.55
N PRO A 47 -34.80 -26.54 -2.61
CA PRO A 47 -36.22 -26.84 -2.55
C PRO A 47 -36.74 -26.64 -1.13
N TYR A 48 -37.81 -25.87 -1.05
CA TYR A 48 -38.68 -25.71 0.10
C TYR A 48 -39.25 -27.07 0.51
N GLY A 49 -38.99 -27.46 1.75
CA GLY A 49 -39.53 -28.66 2.40
C GLY A 49 -39.77 -28.39 3.88
N LEU A 50 -40.52 -27.33 4.19
CA LEU A 50 -40.99 -27.02 5.54
C LEU A 50 -42.21 -27.89 5.84
N ASN A 51 -41.97 -29.03 6.48
CA ASN A 51 -43.03 -29.78 7.14
C ASN A 51 -43.58 -28.94 8.30
N SER A 52 -44.86 -28.56 8.17
CA SER A 52 -45.65 -27.84 9.15
C SER A 52 -45.83 -28.66 10.42
N MET A 53 -44.93 -28.49 11.38
CA MET A 53 -45.10 -28.99 12.74
C MET A 53 -46.00 -28.01 13.50
N HIS A 54 -47.27 -28.37 13.62
CA HIS A 54 -48.27 -27.63 14.37
C HIS A 54 -47.98 -27.80 15.87
N LEU A 55 -47.25 -26.84 16.46
CA LEU A 55 -47.03 -26.76 17.90
C LEU A 55 -48.22 -26.04 18.56
N PRO A 56 -48.81 -26.58 19.64
CA PRO A 56 -49.94 -25.97 20.33
C PRO A 56 -49.55 -24.62 20.97
N GLY A 57 -50.29 -23.58 20.58
CA GLY A 57 -49.95 -22.16 20.77
C GLY A 57 -50.20 -21.54 22.15
N HIS A 58 -49.95 -22.24 23.26
CA HIS A 58 -50.25 -21.68 24.59
C HIS A 58 -49.21 -21.96 25.69
N THR A 59 -47.90 -21.86 25.41
CA THR A 59 -46.86 -21.79 26.47
C THR A 59 -45.60 -20.98 26.09
N MET A 60 -45.65 -20.16 25.03
CA MET A 60 -44.47 -19.48 24.45
C MET A 60 -44.39 -17.97 24.71
N ILE A 61 -45.10 -17.44 25.72
CA ILE A 61 -45.05 -15.99 26.06
C ILE A 61 -44.18 -15.73 27.32
N GLY A 62 -43.87 -16.76 28.12
CA GLY A 62 -43.09 -16.62 29.35
C GLY A 62 -41.56 -16.72 29.22
N LEU A 63 -41.04 -17.28 28.11
CA LEU A 63 -39.60 -17.53 27.95
C LEU A 63 -38.85 -16.41 27.21
N LEU A 64 -39.55 -15.57 26.43
CA LEU A 64 -38.95 -14.42 25.72
C LEU A 64 -38.36 -13.34 26.65
N PRO A 65 -39.01 -12.91 27.74
CA PRO A 65 -38.42 -11.93 28.66
C PRO A 65 -37.25 -12.52 29.47
N LEU A 66 -37.24 -13.84 29.68
CA LEU A 66 -36.18 -14.55 30.40
C LEU A 66 -34.94 -14.72 29.50
N LEU A 67 -35.13 -15.02 28.21
CA LEU A 67 -34.06 -15.00 27.20
C LEU A 67 -33.51 -13.57 26.96
N SER A 68 -34.34 -12.53 26.98
CA SER A 68 -33.84 -11.14 26.90
C SER A 68 -33.07 -10.72 28.16
N ALA A 69 -33.49 -11.17 29.34
CA ALA A 69 -32.75 -10.94 30.58
C ALA A 69 -31.41 -11.70 30.61
N ILE A 70 -31.35 -12.93 30.08
CA ILE A 70 -30.10 -13.69 29.95
C ILE A 70 -29.15 -13.08 28.91
N LEU A 71 -29.68 -12.51 27.81
CA LEU A 71 -28.87 -11.75 26.83
C LEU A 71 -28.34 -10.41 27.39
N LEU A 72 -28.99 -9.84 28.40
CA LEU A 72 -28.52 -8.64 29.11
C LEU A 72 -27.53 -8.95 30.23
N ILE A 73 -27.43 -10.21 30.69
CA ILE A 73 -26.40 -10.63 31.63
C ILE A 73 -25.08 -10.85 30.86
N ARG A 74 -24.40 -9.71 30.70
CA ARG A 74 -22.94 -9.58 30.71
C ARG A 74 -22.21 -10.12 29.49
N SER A 75 -22.31 -9.39 28.38
CA SER A 75 -21.09 -9.03 27.66
C SER A 75 -20.33 -7.97 28.46
N SER A 76 -19.76 -8.36 29.61
CA SER A 76 -18.65 -7.63 30.23
C SER A 76 -17.44 -7.84 29.33
N GLN A 77 -17.46 -7.22 28.15
CA GLN A 77 -16.38 -7.33 27.18
C GLN A 77 -15.11 -6.80 27.85
N ALA A 78 -14.07 -7.63 27.83
CA ALA A 78 -12.76 -7.31 28.36
C ALA A 78 -12.34 -5.91 27.87
N GLN A 79 -12.09 -5.00 28.82
CA GLN A 79 -11.70 -3.60 28.58
C GLN A 79 -10.22 -3.48 28.19
N VAL A 80 -9.74 -4.42 27.37
CA VAL A 80 -8.37 -4.41 26.84
C VAL A 80 -8.49 -4.22 25.35
N SER A 81 -7.92 -3.14 24.85
CA SER A 81 -7.78 -2.88 23.42
C SER A 81 -6.30 -2.80 23.07
N VAL A 82 -5.94 -3.52 22.00
CA VAL A 82 -4.59 -3.52 21.44
C VAL A 82 -4.66 -2.87 20.08
N TYR A 83 -3.91 -1.78 19.91
CA TYR A 83 -3.77 -1.06 18.66
C TYR A 83 -2.37 -1.31 18.13
N VAL A 84 -2.28 -1.68 16.86
CA VAL A 84 -1.01 -1.85 16.18
C VAL A 84 -0.98 -0.96 14.94
N ASN A 85 0.20 -0.48 14.58
CA ASN A 85 0.38 0.18 13.28
C ASN A 85 0.07 -0.86 12.20
N GLY A 86 -1.02 -0.71 11.43
CA GLY A 86 -1.52 -1.71 10.48
C GLY A 86 -0.48 -2.25 9.48
N ASP A 87 -0.53 -1.82 8.22
CA ASP A 87 0.49 -2.21 7.24
C ASP A 87 1.67 -1.24 7.32
N VAL A 88 2.87 -1.77 7.53
CA VAL A 88 4.10 -0.98 7.65
C VAL A 88 5.01 -1.27 6.46
N PHE A 89 5.39 -0.21 5.75
CA PHE A 89 6.30 -0.25 4.61
C PHE A 89 7.68 0.27 5.01
N GLY A 90 8.72 -0.51 4.71
CA GLY A 90 10.11 -0.14 4.92
C GLY A 90 10.95 -0.31 3.67
N LEU A 91 12.14 0.28 3.67
CA LEU A 91 13.15 0.00 2.65
C LEU A 91 14.04 -1.15 3.12
N ILE A 92 14.52 -1.95 2.17
CA ILE A 92 15.54 -2.97 2.47
C ILE A 92 16.77 -2.29 3.08
N ASN A 93 17.41 -2.93 4.06
CA ASN A 93 18.55 -2.38 4.83
C ASN A 93 18.24 -1.12 5.66
N THR A 94 16.96 -0.83 5.89
CA THR A 94 16.56 0.21 6.84
C THR A 94 15.83 -0.38 8.03
N ASP A 95 15.94 0.31 9.15
CA ASP A 95 15.24 0.00 10.39
C ASP A 95 13.78 0.38 10.26
N VAL A 96 12.89 -0.54 10.63
CA VAL A 96 11.45 -0.30 10.64
C VAL A 96 10.93 -0.45 12.04
N THR A 97 10.16 0.53 12.52
CA THR A 97 9.57 0.50 13.86
C THR A 97 8.14 0.00 13.80
N LEU A 98 7.87 -1.16 14.39
CA LEU A 98 6.53 -1.67 14.63
C LEU A 98 6.06 -1.15 15.98
N ARG A 99 4.87 -0.55 16.04
CA ARG A 99 4.30 -0.02 17.29
C ARG A 99 3.10 -0.84 17.72
N CYS A 100 3.05 -1.12 19.01
CA CYS A 100 1.92 -1.71 19.69
C CYS A 100 1.55 -0.80 20.87
N ARG A 101 0.32 -0.32 20.87
CA ARG A 101 -0.28 0.47 21.94
C ARG A 101 -1.37 -0.35 22.59
N THR A 102 -1.31 -0.49 23.91
CA THR A 102 -2.34 -1.17 24.67
C THR A 102 -3.05 -0.17 25.57
N GLU A 103 -4.37 -0.25 25.60
CA GLU A 103 -5.21 0.54 26.50
C GLU A 103 -6.00 -0.43 27.36
N THR A 104 -5.83 -0.32 28.67
CA THR A 104 -6.43 -1.22 29.66
C THR A 104 -6.57 -0.49 30.99
N LYS A 105 -7.62 -0.81 31.75
CA LYS A 105 -7.76 -0.31 33.13
C LYS A 105 -6.88 -1.08 34.13
N GLU A 106 -6.53 -2.30 33.78
CA GLU A 106 -5.64 -3.15 34.58
C GLU A 106 -4.22 -3.12 34.06
N HIS A 107 -3.25 -3.33 34.96
CA HIS A 107 -1.84 -3.42 34.56
C HIS A 107 -1.59 -4.60 33.63
N VAL A 108 -0.90 -4.34 32.52
CA VAL A 108 -0.37 -5.39 31.64
C VAL A 108 0.70 -6.16 32.41
N THR A 109 0.52 -7.48 32.53
CA THR A 109 1.47 -8.37 33.20
C THR A 109 2.54 -8.86 32.24
N GLN A 110 2.16 -9.05 30.97
CA GLN A 110 3.03 -9.58 29.93
C GLN A 110 2.68 -8.98 28.57
N LEU A 111 3.69 -8.69 27.76
CA LEU A 111 3.56 -8.35 26.35
C LEU A 111 4.52 -9.21 25.53
N THR A 112 4.01 -9.88 24.50
CA THR A 112 4.78 -10.76 23.64
C THR A 112 4.65 -10.34 22.18
N TRP A 113 5.78 -10.12 21.51
CA TRP A 113 5.87 -10.06 20.06
C TRP A 113 6.12 -11.44 19.49
N GLN A 114 5.27 -11.84 18.56
CA GLN A 114 5.34 -13.10 17.86
C GLN A 114 5.55 -12.89 16.37
N LYS A 115 6.34 -13.76 15.76
CA LYS A 115 6.40 -13.91 14.32
C LYS A 115 5.38 -14.97 13.92
N LYS A 116 4.39 -14.58 13.13
CA LYS A 116 3.33 -15.48 12.70
C LYS A 116 3.89 -16.39 11.61
N LYS A 117 4.07 -17.66 11.96
CA LYS A 117 4.45 -18.76 11.06
C LYS A 117 3.32 -19.78 11.06
N THR A 118 3.13 -20.46 9.93
CA THR A 118 2.18 -21.58 9.87
C THR A 118 2.97 -22.88 10.04
N PRO A 119 2.59 -23.80 10.94
CA PRO A 119 1.36 -23.81 11.74
C PRO A 119 1.44 -23.05 13.08
N ASN A 120 2.64 -22.83 13.61
CA ASN A 120 2.83 -22.30 14.96
C ASN A 120 3.46 -20.92 14.93
N ASN A 121 2.93 -20.00 15.75
CA ASN A 121 3.58 -18.72 16.00
C ASN A 121 4.87 -18.94 16.79
N GLU A 122 5.87 -18.13 16.49
CA GLU A 122 7.17 -18.15 17.18
C GLU A 122 7.26 -16.91 18.06
N ASP A 123 7.42 -17.13 19.37
CA ASP A 123 7.63 -16.06 20.34
C ASP A 123 9.00 -15.45 20.11
N PHE A 124 8.99 -14.22 19.63
CA PHE A 124 10.21 -13.49 19.30
C PHE A 124 10.72 -12.69 20.49
N LEU A 125 9.84 -12.04 21.25
CA LEU A 125 10.22 -11.22 22.39
C LEU A 125 9.08 -11.18 23.41
N THR A 126 9.37 -11.48 24.66
CA THR A 126 8.43 -11.36 25.77
C THR A 126 8.95 -10.39 26.82
N TYR A 127 8.09 -9.48 27.23
CA TYR A 127 8.31 -8.56 28.32
C TYR A 127 7.32 -8.85 29.44
N SER A 128 7.83 -9.01 30.67
CA SER A 128 7.02 -9.14 31.87
C SER A 128 7.35 -8.00 32.82
N LYS A 129 6.36 -7.53 33.59
CA LYS A 129 6.56 -6.44 34.54
C LYS A 129 7.65 -6.80 35.57
N GLY A 130 8.69 -5.97 35.64
CA GLY A 130 9.80 -6.14 36.59
C GLY A 130 10.88 -7.12 36.14
N GLU A 131 10.74 -7.73 34.96
CA GLU A 131 11.73 -8.63 34.39
C GLU A 131 12.43 -7.99 33.19
N LYS A 132 13.64 -8.47 32.88
CA LYS A 132 14.30 -8.09 31.64
C LYS A 132 13.58 -8.76 30.47
N PRO A 133 13.47 -8.09 29.30
CA PRO A 133 12.92 -8.72 28.11
C PRO A 133 13.63 -10.05 27.83
N TYR A 134 12.84 -11.10 27.66
CA TYR A 134 13.32 -12.46 27.40
C TYR A 134 12.92 -12.86 25.98
N SER A 135 13.75 -13.68 25.34
CA SER A 135 13.37 -14.35 24.11
C SER A 135 13.85 -15.81 24.12
N PRO A 136 12.94 -16.76 23.89
CA PRO A 136 13.22 -18.17 23.98
C PRO A 136 14.09 -18.70 22.84
N ASP A 137 13.86 -18.25 21.61
CA ASP A 137 14.50 -18.81 20.41
C ASP A 137 15.46 -17.82 19.73
N TRP A 138 16.08 -16.98 20.56
CA TRP A 138 16.86 -15.86 20.09
C TRP A 138 18.20 -16.29 19.49
N ASN A 139 18.16 -16.64 18.21
CA ASN A 139 19.34 -16.98 17.45
C ASN A 139 20.30 -15.78 17.44
N LYS A 140 21.61 -16.02 17.60
CA LYS A 140 22.60 -14.93 17.81
C LYS A 140 22.56 -13.85 16.70
N ARG A 141 22.13 -14.23 15.48
CA ARG A 141 21.98 -13.33 14.33
C ARG A 141 20.83 -12.33 14.49
N GLU A 142 19.69 -12.75 15.04
CA GLU A 142 18.51 -11.88 15.21
C GLU A 142 18.72 -10.85 16.34
N ARG A 143 19.74 -11.05 17.19
CA ARG A 143 20.11 -10.16 18.32
C ARG A 143 20.63 -8.82 17.90
N ASN A 144 21.30 -8.82 16.76
CA ASN A 144 21.88 -7.62 16.23
C ASN A 144 20.91 -6.95 15.25
N GLN A 145 19.74 -7.54 15.01
CA GLN A 145 18.76 -7.06 14.01
C GLN A 145 17.49 -6.50 14.65
N THR A 146 17.32 -6.61 15.96
CA THR A 146 16.13 -6.08 16.62
C THR A 146 16.49 -5.32 17.88
N THR A 147 15.87 -4.15 18.01
CA THR A 147 16.03 -3.30 19.18
C THR A 147 14.66 -3.01 19.76
N TYR A 148 14.57 -3.05 21.08
CA TYR A 148 13.34 -2.88 21.80
C TYR A 148 13.31 -1.53 22.52
N TYR A 149 12.19 -0.82 22.37
CA TYR A 149 11.90 0.39 23.13
C TYR A 149 10.52 0.24 23.76
N GLY A 150 10.50 0.00 25.06
CA GLY A 150 9.29 0.05 25.87
C GLY A 150 9.27 1.34 26.66
N ASP A 151 8.17 2.08 26.56
CA ASP A 151 7.90 3.16 27.50
C ASP A 151 6.97 2.64 28.59
N ASN A 152 7.26 3.02 29.84
CA ASN A 152 6.41 2.65 30.96
C ASN A 152 5.16 3.53 30.84
N GLY A 153 4.03 2.90 30.51
CA GLY A 153 2.84 3.60 30.06
C GLY A 153 2.37 4.77 30.92
N GLU A 154 1.77 5.76 30.27
CA GLU A 154 1.15 6.91 30.92
C GLU A 154 -0.27 6.55 31.39
N ILE A 155 -0.66 7.02 32.58
CA ILE A 155 -2.00 6.82 33.11
C ILE A 155 -2.82 8.06 32.77
N SER A 156 -3.90 7.89 32.03
CA SER A 156 -4.86 8.96 31.72
C SER A 156 -6.27 8.46 32.00
N ASP A 157 -7.02 9.19 32.84
CA ASP A 157 -8.43 8.88 33.17
C ASP A 157 -8.66 7.43 33.68
N GLY A 158 -7.74 6.94 34.52
CA GLY A 158 -7.78 5.57 35.05
C GLY A 158 -7.50 4.47 34.00
N THR A 159 -7.15 4.86 32.78
CA THR A 159 -6.71 3.96 31.71
C THR A 159 -5.19 4.03 31.61
N ILE A 160 -4.55 2.86 31.58
CA ILE A 160 -3.11 2.72 31.41
C ILE A 160 -2.84 2.59 29.90
N HIS A 161 -2.08 3.54 29.35
CA HIS A 161 -1.63 3.49 27.96
C HIS A 161 -0.20 3.00 27.90
N GLN A 162 0.01 1.74 27.53
CA GLN A 162 1.36 1.20 27.36
C GLN A 162 1.78 1.22 25.90
N PHE A 163 2.93 1.84 25.63
CA PHE A 163 3.51 1.93 24.30
C PHE A 163 4.73 1.04 24.19
N GLN A 164 4.76 0.24 23.14
CA GLN A 164 5.89 -0.62 22.86
C GLN A 164 6.25 -0.60 21.39
N SER A 165 7.54 -0.41 21.14
CA SER A 165 8.09 -0.33 19.80
C SER A 165 9.14 -1.41 19.60
N LEU A 166 8.98 -2.17 18.53
CA LEU A 166 9.95 -3.15 18.05
C LEU A 166 10.61 -2.62 16.79
N ILE A 167 11.91 -2.38 16.84
CA ILE A 167 12.70 -2.00 15.66
C ILE A 167 13.21 -3.28 14.99
N VAL A 168 12.97 -3.41 13.69
CA VAL A 168 13.38 -4.54 12.84
C VAL A 168 14.34 -4.06 11.75
N SER A 169 15.63 -4.32 11.96
CA SER A 169 16.76 -3.97 11.09
C SER A 169 17.06 -5.01 10.00
N ASP A 170 16.11 -5.90 9.73
CA ASP A 170 16.33 -7.04 8.85
C ASP A 170 16.62 -6.62 7.40
N THR A 171 17.68 -7.21 6.85
CA THR A 171 18.23 -6.91 5.52
C THR A 171 17.68 -7.81 4.42
N ASP A 172 17.02 -8.92 4.78
CA ASP A 172 16.67 -9.97 3.82
C ASP A 172 15.17 -10.32 3.90
N ILE A 173 14.37 -9.46 3.28
CA ILE A 173 12.91 -9.60 3.27
C ILE A 173 12.41 -9.40 1.85
N HIS A 174 12.55 -10.43 1.02
CA HIS A 174 11.81 -10.53 -0.24
C HIS A 174 10.33 -10.96 -0.02
N GLN A 175 9.98 -11.44 1.17
CA GLN A 175 8.62 -11.88 1.50
C GLN A 175 8.02 -11.07 2.65
N PRO A 176 6.76 -10.61 2.55
CA PRO A 176 6.08 -9.93 3.65
C PRO A 176 6.16 -10.75 4.94
N LYS A 177 6.53 -10.11 6.05
CA LYS A 177 6.58 -10.75 7.36
C LYS A 177 5.40 -10.32 8.20
N LEU A 178 4.79 -11.28 8.87
CA LEU A 178 3.62 -11.05 9.71
C LEU A 178 4.03 -11.12 11.18
N TYR A 179 3.84 -10.00 11.88
CA TYR A 179 4.11 -9.89 13.31
C TYR A 179 2.78 -9.79 14.07
N MET A 180 2.75 -10.31 15.29
CA MET A 180 1.62 -10.18 16.18
C MET A 180 2.12 -9.65 17.52
N CYS A 181 1.50 -8.59 18.02
CA CYS A 181 1.67 -8.13 19.39
C CYS A 181 0.54 -8.72 20.21
N GLU A 182 0.85 -9.55 21.21
CA GLU A 182 -0.09 -10.04 22.20
C GLU A 182 0.19 -9.39 23.55
N THR A 183 -0.87 -9.00 24.24
CA THR A 183 -0.81 -8.44 25.58
C THR A 183 -1.67 -9.28 26.50
N ARG A 184 -1.24 -9.44 27.75
CA ARG A 184 -1.96 -10.18 28.77
C ARG A 184 -2.01 -9.37 30.06
N ASN A 185 -3.15 -9.43 30.73
CA ASN A 185 -3.37 -8.95 32.08
C ASN A 185 -4.20 -9.98 32.86
N ILE A 186 -4.61 -9.61 34.08
CA ILE A 186 -5.43 -10.48 34.95
C ILE A 186 -6.84 -10.75 34.39
N ILE A 187 -7.33 -9.91 33.48
CA ILE A 187 -8.67 -10.04 32.86
C ILE A 187 -8.61 -11.01 31.67
N GLY A 188 -7.53 -10.99 30.90
CA GLY A 188 -7.35 -11.87 29.74
C GLY A 188 -6.21 -11.44 28.82
N SER A 189 -6.25 -11.92 27.58
CA SER A 189 -5.31 -11.52 26.53
C SER A 189 -6.00 -10.96 25.29
N LYS A 190 -5.27 -10.09 24.60
CA LYS A 190 -5.67 -9.48 23.32
C LYS A 190 -4.45 -9.34 22.44
N SER A 191 -4.66 -9.43 21.13
CA SER A 191 -3.59 -9.30 20.16
C SER A 191 -3.97 -8.45 18.95
N GLY A 192 -2.94 -7.87 18.34
CA GLY A 192 -3.02 -7.14 17.07
C GLY A 192 -1.94 -7.62 16.11
N ILE A 193 -2.25 -7.61 14.82
CA ILE A 193 -1.39 -8.16 13.75
C ILE A 193 -0.88 -7.02 12.85
N VAL A 194 0.41 -7.09 12.48
CA VAL A 194 1.11 -6.09 11.67
C VAL A 194 1.78 -6.77 10.48
N TYR A 195 1.51 -6.29 9.27
CA TYR A 195 2.22 -6.73 8.07
C TYR A 195 3.41 -5.81 7.82
N LEU A 196 4.60 -6.40 7.73
CA LEU A 196 5.83 -5.70 7.35
C LEU A 196 6.19 -6.02 5.91
N TYR A 197 6.11 -4.99 5.06
CA TYR A 197 6.58 -5.03 3.68
C TYR A 197 7.92 -4.30 3.58
N LYS A 198 8.97 -4.95 3.10
CA LYS A 198 10.19 -4.25 2.69
C LYS A 198 10.30 -4.23 1.18
N THR A 199 10.54 -3.04 0.62
CA THR A 199 10.73 -2.86 -0.82
C THR A 199 12.15 -2.41 -1.11
N ASP A 200 12.73 -2.92 -2.19
CA ASP A 200 13.99 -2.39 -2.68
C ASP A 200 13.79 -0.98 -3.24
N SER A 201 14.60 -0.03 -2.74
CA SER A 201 14.68 1.32 -3.26
C SER A 201 15.03 1.38 -4.76
N ALA A 202 15.73 0.36 -5.28
CA ALA A 202 16.13 0.28 -6.67
C ALA A 202 14.93 0.23 -7.64
N CYS A 203 13.76 -0.22 -7.18
CA CYS A 203 12.58 -0.35 -8.03
C CYS A 203 11.86 0.99 -8.31
N ARG A 204 12.12 2.04 -7.52
CA ARG A 204 11.45 3.35 -7.69
C ARG A 204 12.17 4.29 -8.65
N LEU A 205 13.49 4.17 -8.77
CA LEU A 205 14.28 4.97 -9.70
C LEU A 205 13.79 4.87 -11.16
N PRO A 206 13.55 3.68 -11.74
CA PRO A 206 13.10 3.59 -13.13
C PRO A 206 11.73 4.24 -13.35
N LEU A 207 10.81 4.19 -12.37
CA LEU A 207 9.52 4.88 -12.46
C LEU A 207 9.69 6.41 -12.46
N VAL A 208 10.54 6.94 -11.58
CA VAL A 208 10.82 8.38 -11.54
C VAL A 208 11.49 8.83 -12.85
N PHE A 209 12.47 8.08 -13.36
CA PHE A 209 13.09 8.37 -14.65
C PHE A 209 12.11 8.30 -15.82
N LEU A 210 11.19 7.32 -15.82
CA LEU A 210 10.14 7.22 -16.82
C LEU A 210 9.23 8.46 -16.80
N VAL A 211 8.78 8.90 -15.61
CA VAL A 211 7.96 10.11 -15.47
C VAL A 211 8.71 11.35 -15.98
N ILE A 212 9.98 11.52 -15.60
CA ILE A 212 10.82 12.63 -16.08
C ILE A 212 10.99 12.58 -17.60
N PHE A 213 11.24 11.38 -18.15
CA PHE A 213 11.40 11.18 -19.60
C PHE A 213 10.11 11.54 -20.35
N VAL A 214 8.95 11.13 -19.86
CA VAL A 214 7.65 11.50 -20.44
C VAL A 214 7.44 13.02 -20.43
N ILE A 215 7.75 13.69 -19.33
CA ILE A 215 7.65 15.17 -19.24
C ILE A 215 8.58 15.84 -20.24
N LEU A 216 9.83 15.37 -20.38
CA LEU A 216 10.78 15.90 -21.37
C LEU A 216 10.28 15.73 -22.81
N VAL A 217 9.74 14.56 -23.15
CA VAL A 217 9.15 14.31 -24.47
C VAL A 217 8.00 15.27 -24.75
N ILE A 218 7.13 15.52 -23.76
CA ILE A 218 6.01 16.48 -23.89
C ILE A 218 6.56 17.89 -24.15
N VAL A 219 7.51 18.37 -23.35
CA VAL A 219 8.09 19.72 -23.51
C VAL A 219 8.76 19.89 -24.88
N LEU A 220 9.54 18.89 -25.31
CA LEU A 220 10.19 18.92 -26.63
C LEU A 220 9.16 18.90 -27.76
N SER A 221 8.09 18.11 -27.63
CA SER A 221 7.02 18.06 -28.65
C SER A 221 6.28 19.40 -28.76
N VAL A 222 5.96 20.04 -27.64
CA VAL A 222 5.32 21.37 -27.61
C VAL A 222 6.25 22.43 -28.18
N GLY A 223 7.53 22.41 -27.80
CA GLY A 223 8.55 23.31 -28.36
C GLY A 223 8.73 23.15 -29.86
N LEU A 224 8.74 21.91 -30.37
CA LEU A 224 8.82 21.62 -31.80
C LEU A 224 7.57 22.10 -32.55
N ILE A 225 6.37 21.88 -31.99
CA ILE A 225 5.11 22.40 -32.54
C ILE A 225 5.13 23.93 -32.59
N TYR A 226 5.63 24.59 -31.53
CA TYR A 226 5.78 26.03 -31.47
C TYR A 226 6.73 26.54 -32.55
N LEU A 227 7.91 25.93 -32.70
CA LEU A 227 8.88 26.29 -33.74
C LEU A 227 8.35 26.07 -35.17
N ILE A 228 7.55 25.01 -35.39
CA ILE A 228 6.90 24.77 -36.68
C ILE A 228 5.84 25.83 -36.95
N ARG A 229 5.02 26.19 -35.96
CA ARG A 229 4.02 27.27 -36.07
C ARG A 229 4.68 28.62 -36.36
N GLU A 230 5.76 28.95 -35.66
CA GLU A 230 6.52 30.19 -35.87
C GLU A 230 7.11 30.24 -37.28
N ARG A 231 7.71 29.15 -37.75
CA ARG A 231 8.19 29.06 -39.15
C ARG A 231 7.06 29.21 -40.17
N ARG A 232 5.87 28.67 -39.90
CA ARG A 232 4.71 28.84 -40.79
C ARG A 232 4.22 30.28 -40.81
N ASN A 233 4.14 30.95 -39.66
CA ASN A 233 3.72 32.35 -39.56
C ASN A 233 4.69 33.28 -40.31
N ASN A 234 6.00 33.07 -40.15
CA ASN A 234 7.02 33.84 -40.87
C ASN A 234 7.02 33.60 -42.39
N ARG A 235 6.56 32.43 -42.86
CA ARG A 235 6.35 32.20 -44.30
C ARG A 235 5.16 33.01 -44.83
N GLN A 236 4.07 33.09 -44.08
CA GLN A 236 2.88 33.89 -44.47
C GLN A 236 3.21 35.38 -44.58
N LEU A 237 4.00 35.94 -43.66
CA LEU A 237 4.41 37.34 -43.73
C LEU A 237 5.16 37.67 -45.04
N LYS A 238 6.01 36.76 -45.51
CA LYS A 238 6.76 36.94 -46.76
C LYS A 238 5.90 36.88 -48.02
N TYR A 239 4.76 36.17 -47.99
CA TYR A 239 3.85 36.14 -49.12
C TYR A 239 3.10 37.47 -49.27
N HIS A 240 2.67 38.09 -48.17
CA HIS A 240 2.03 39.41 -48.21
C HIS A 240 2.98 40.53 -48.68
N GLU A 241 4.24 40.52 -48.25
CA GLU A 241 5.23 41.53 -48.69
C GLU A 241 5.64 41.38 -50.18
N ALA A 242 5.41 40.21 -50.78
CA ALA A 242 5.63 40.00 -52.21
C ALA A 242 4.47 40.55 -53.06
N ASP A 243 3.23 40.41 -52.57
CA ASP A 243 2.01 40.87 -53.26
C ASP A 243 1.93 42.42 -53.30
N ASP A 244 2.28 43.09 -52.19
CA ASP A 244 2.32 44.56 -52.15
C ASP A 244 3.34 45.17 -53.13
N ARG A 245 4.43 44.45 -53.44
CA ARG A 245 5.42 44.89 -54.44
C ARG A 245 4.96 44.75 -55.88
N GLU A 246 4.00 43.88 -56.16
CA GLU A 246 3.47 43.70 -57.51
C GLU A 246 2.44 44.79 -57.87
N ILE A 247 1.76 45.36 -56.86
CA ILE A 247 0.79 46.45 -57.06
C ILE A 247 1.47 47.79 -57.39
N GLU A 248 2.71 48.03 -56.95
CA GLU A 248 3.42 49.29 -57.22
C GLU A 248 3.96 49.42 -58.67
N PHE A 249 4.01 48.32 -59.44
CA PHE A 249 4.46 48.36 -60.84
C PHE A 249 3.33 48.51 -61.87
N THR A 250 2.08 48.61 -61.42
CA THR A 250 0.93 48.87 -62.29
C THR A 250 0.34 50.23 -61.96
N GLN A 251 1.06 51.30 -62.27
CA GLN A 251 0.43 52.59 -62.58
C GLN A 251 0.05 52.59 -64.08
N PRO A 252 -1.20 52.25 -64.44
CA PRO A 252 -1.76 52.77 -65.68
C PRO A 252 -1.99 54.27 -65.47
N GLY A 253 -1.30 55.07 -66.28
CA GLY A 253 -1.62 56.48 -66.41
C GLY A 253 -3.08 56.67 -66.80
N ASP A 254 -3.67 57.70 -66.21
CA ASP A 254 -4.81 58.51 -66.67
C ASP A 254 -5.82 57.85 -67.62
N SER A 255 -7.04 57.65 -67.11
CA SER A 255 -8.22 58.04 -67.86
C SER A 255 -9.33 58.47 -66.91
N HIS A 256 -9.57 59.78 -66.92
CA HIS A 256 -10.92 60.35 -66.80
C HIS A 256 -11.97 59.43 -67.46
N ASP A 257 -13.08 59.16 -66.80
CA ASP A 257 -14.38 59.78 -67.13
C ASP A 257 -15.47 59.19 -66.21
N GLY A 258 -16.40 60.06 -65.80
CA GLY A 258 -17.37 59.78 -64.75
C GLY A 258 -18.48 58.80 -65.14
N LYS A 259 -19.21 58.32 -64.12
CA LYS A 259 -20.67 58.31 -64.20
C LYS A 259 -21.31 58.09 -62.84
N ASP A 260 -22.12 59.08 -62.49
CA ASP A 260 -23.19 58.98 -61.51
C ASP A 260 -24.10 57.77 -61.75
N ARG A 261 -24.64 57.28 -60.62
CA ARG A 261 -25.93 56.61 -60.37
C ARG A 261 -25.66 55.47 -59.37
N GLY A 262 -25.98 55.59 -58.09
CA GLY A 262 -27.26 56.03 -57.55
C GLY A 262 -28.25 54.88 -57.67
N TRP A 263 -28.34 54.04 -56.62
CA TRP A 263 -29.53 53.26 -56.26
C TRP A 263 -29.57 53.10 -54.74
N GLN A 264 -30.54 53.80 -54.15
CA GLN A 264 -31.18 53.47 -52.89
C GLN A 264 -31.99 52.16 -53.04
N GLU A 265 -32.52 51.69 -51.91
CA GLU A 265 -33.49 50.61 -51.68
C GLU A 265 -32.88 49.22 -51.53
N ALA A 266 -33.36 48.34 -50.65
CA ALA A 266 -34.23 48.35 -49.48
C ALA A 266 -34.25 46.89 -48.97
N ALA A 267 -34.92 46.68 -47.83
CA ALA A 267 -35.37 45.42 -47.19
C ALA A 267 -34.50 45.01 -45.97
N GLU A 268 -34.95 45.20 -44.72
CA GLU A 268 -36.04 44.46 -44.05
C GLU A 268 -35.89 42.95 -44.31
N GLY A 269 -35.44 42.13 -43.36
CA GLY A 269 -36.14 41.78 -42.13
C GLY A 269 -36.29 40.24 -42.08
N GLN A 270 -36.74 39.74 -40.91
CA GLN A 270 -37.05 38.33 -40.56
C GLN A 270 -35.86 37.51 -40.02
N LEU A 271 -35.94 36.80 -38.89
CA LEU A 271 -36.81 36.77 -37.71
C LEU A 271 -36.09 35.84 -36.71
#